data_AF-A0ABD1BHN0-F1
#
_entry.id   AF-A0ABD1BHN0-F1
#
_cell.length_a   1.000
_cell.length_b   1.000
_cell.length_c   1.000
_cell.angle_alpha   90.00
_cell.angle_beta   90.00
_cell.angle_gamma   90.00
#
_symmetry.space_group_name_H-M   'P 1'
#
loop_
_entity.id
_entity.type
_entity.pdbx_description
1 polymer ?
#
loop_
_entity_poly.entity_id
_entity_poly.type
_entity_poly.pdbx_seq_one_letter_code
_entity_poly.pdbx_strand_id
1 'polypeptide(L)'
;MRKRNVTFELSSVQVVEAFEFPSRFPEYEILIAEIHHLLHKFVAWRAVLVPERCNTPALRIAHSVIEQGRSQSYISRGAHS
;
A
#
# COMPACT_ATOMS: atom_id res chain seq x y z
N MET A 1 -5.17 2.67 19.65
CA MET A 1 -4.85 1.22 19.68
C MET A 1 -4.05 0.85 18.43
N ARG A 2 -2.86 0.25 18.56
CA ARG A 2 -2.11 -0.28 17.40
C ARG A 2 -2.77 -1.59 16.95
N LYS A 3 -3.03 -1.79 15.64
CA LYS A 3 -3.56 -3.08 15.14
C LYS A 3 -2.48 -4.17 15.28
N ARG A 4 -2.90 -5.40 15.58
CA ARG A 4 -2.01 -6.57 15.74
C ARG A 4 -1.58 -7.08 14.36
N ASN A 5 -0.31 -7.45 14.24
CA ASN A 5 0.38 -8.15 13.13
C ASN A 5 -0.33 -8.12 11.77
N VAL A 6 0.06 -7.18 10.91
CA VAL A 6 -0.54 -7.02 9.57
C VAL A 6 0.35 -7.65 8.50
N THR A 7 -0.23 -8.43 7.59
CA THR A 7 0.44 -8.89 6.36
C THR A 7 -0.10 -8.09 5.18
N PHE A 8 0.78 -7.42 4.44
CA PHE A 8 0.46 -6.73 3.20
C PHE A 8 0.82 -7.64 2.03
N GLU A 9 -0.19 -8.09 1.28
CA GLU A 9 0.00 -8.87 0.07
C GLU A 9 0.14 -7.92 -1.13
N LEU A 10 1.28 -7.98 -1.80
CA LEU A 10 1.64 -7.12 -2.91
C LEU A 10 1.95 -7.96 -4.14
N SER A 11 1.58 -7.49 -5.32
CA SER A 11 1.88 -8.17 -6.59
C SER A 11 3.06 -7.56 -7.36
N SER A 12 3.71 -6.54 -6.79
CA SER A 12 4.88 -5.87 -7.39
C SER A 12 6.13 -6.08 -6.54
N VAL A 13 7.16 -6.65 -7.17
CA VAL A 13 8.48 -6.85 -6.56
C VAL A 13 9.09 -5.51 -6.14
N GLN A 14 9.00 -4.50 -7.02
CA GLN A 14 9.57 -3.18 -6.75
C GLN A 14 8.94 -2.51 -5.52
N VAL A 15 7.63 -2.69 -5.31
CA VAL A 15 6.95 -2.11 -4.13
C VAL A 15 7.38 -2.82 -2.85
N VAL A 16 7.54 -4.15 -2.87
CA VAL A 16 8.07 -4.91 -1.73
C VAL A 16 9.50 -4.44 -1.43
N GLU A 17 10.36 -4.33 -2.44
CA GLU A 17 11.73 -3.85 -2.27
C GLU A 17 11.78 -2.41 -1.75
N ALA A 18 10.88 -1.54 -2.19
CA ALA A 18 10.82 -0.16 -1.69
C ALA A 18 10.43 -0.08 -0.20
N PHE A 19 9.65 -1.04 0.29
CA PHE A 19 9.26 -1.11 1.70
C PHE A 19 10.42 -1.60 2.57
N GLU A 20 11.20 -2.57 2.08
CA GLU A 20 12.33 -3.16 2.82
C GLU A 20 13.63 -2.37 2.68
N PHE A 21 13.87 -1.78 1.51
CA PHE A 21 15.10 -1.08 1.14
C PHE A 21 14.81 0.30 0.50
N PRO A 22 14.27 1.28 1.26
CA PRO A 22 13.91 2.60 0.75
C PRO A 22 15.02 3.33 -0.02
N SER A 23 16.27 3.15 0.41
CA SER A 23 17.44 3.80 -0.19
C SER A 23 17.72 3.39 -1.64
N ARG A 24 17.11 2.29 -2.12
CA ARG A 24 17.20 1.87 -3.53
C ARG A 24 16.26 2.65 -4.45
N PHE A 25 15.35 3.45 -3.90
CA PHE A 25 14.30 4.17 -4.63
C PHE A 25 14.25 5.66 -4.22
N PRO A 26 15.36 6.41 -4.38
CA PRO A 26 15.44 7.81 -3.94
C PRO A 26 14.40 8.72 -4.61
N GLU A 27 13.97 8.40 -5.83
CA GLU A 27 12.95 9.15 -6.56
C GLU A 27 11.56 9.12 -5.89
N TYR A 28 11.33 8.17 -4.96
CA TYR A 28 10.07 8.00 -4.23
C TYR A 28 10.24 8.23 -2.72
N GLU A 29 11.34 8.85 -2.28
CA GLU A 29 11.69 9.00 -0.85
C GLU A 29 10.54 9.55 -0.01
N ILE A 30 9.88 10.61 -0.47
CA ILE A 30 8.76 11.24 0.24
C ILE A 30 7.61 10.24 0.44
N LEU A 31 7.21 9.54 -0.62
CA LEU A 31 6.11 8.58 -0.57
C LEU A 31 6.44 7.38 0.33
N ILE A 32 7.68 6.89 0.25
CA ILE A 32 8.14 5.77 1.08
C ILE A 32 8.17 6.19 2.56
N ALA A 33 8.63 7.40 2.86
CA ALA A 33 8.63 7.94 4.22
C ALA A 33 7.20 8.06 4.80
N GLU A 34 6.25 8.54 4.00
CA GLU A 34 4.83 8.59 4.40
C GLU A 34 4.26 7.20 4.69
N ILE A 35 4.55 6.23 3.83
CA ILE A 35 4.14 4.84 4.02
C ILE A 35 4.75 4.28 5.30
N HIS A 36 6.05 4.46 5.53
CA HIS A 36 6.73 4.01 6.76
C HIS A 36 6.14 4.65 8.01
N HIS A 37 5.82 5.95 7.97
CA HIS A 37 5.12 6.63 9.04
C HIS A 37 3.75 5.97 9.36
N LEU A 38 2.99 5.58 8.33
CA LEU A 38 1.74 4.85 8.52
C LEU A 38 1.97 3.44 9.08
N LEU A 39 3.02 2.75 8.63
CA LEU A 39 3.36 1.41 9.08
C LEU A 39 3.75 1.35 10.57
N HIS A 40 4.33 2.44 11.12
CA HIS A 40 4.60 2.58 12.56
C HIS A 40 3.34 2.53 13.46
N LYS A 41 2.13 2.62 12.87
CA LYS A 41 0.86 2.44 13.60
C LYS A 41 0.54 0.97 13.89
N PHE A 42 1.26 0.03 13.30
CA PHE A 42 1.12 -1.41 13.54
C PHE A 42 2.14 -1.88 14.58
N VAL A 43 1.78 -2.90 15.37
CA VAL A 43 2.73 -3.53 16.32
C VAL A 43 3.84 -4.27 15.56
N ALA A 44 3.44 -5.00 14.52
CA ALA A 44 4.33 -5.62 13.56
C ALA A 44 3.62 -5.64 12.20
N TRP A 45 4.41 -5.61 11.13
CA TRP A 45 3.91 -5.78 9.79
C TRP A 45 4.94 -6.53 8.95
N ARG A 46 4.49 -7.10 7.82
CA ARG A 46 5.36 -7.63 6.77
C ARG A 46 4.73 -7.40 5.40
N ALA A 47 5.55 -7.23 4.39
CA ALA A 47 5.14 -7.27 3.00
C ALA A 47 5.45 -8.66 2.43
N VAL A 48 4.52 -9.23 1.66
CA VAL A 48 4.73 -10.51 0.97
C VAL A 48 4.37 -10.35 -0.49
N LEU A 49 5.23 -10.88 -1.36
CA LEU A 49 4.96 -10.94 -2.78
C LEU A 49 3.99 -12.10 -3.07
N VAL A 50 2.87 -11.79 -3.71
CA VAL A 50 1.90 -12.78 -4.18
C VAL A 50 1.73 -12.66 -5.69
N PRO A 51 1.39 -13.77 -6.40
CA PRO A 51 1.04 -13.68 -7.81
C PRO A 51 -0.12 -12.71 -8.04
N GLU A 52 -0.09 -11.98 -9.14
CA GLU A 52 -1.11 -10.98 -9.51
C GLU A 52 -2.54 -11.56 -9.45
N ARG A 53 -2.73 -12.79 -9.93
CA ARG A 53 -4.01 -13.55 -9.87
C ARG A 53 -4.56 -13.73 -8.45
N CYS A 54 -3.73 -13.68 -7.42
CA CYS A 54 -4.14 -13.76 -6.02
C CYS A 54 -4.59 -12.38 -5.48
N ASN A 55 -4.18 -11.30 -6.14
CA ASN A 55 -4.50 -9.91 -5.79
C ASN A 55 -5.60 -9.31 -6.71
N THR A 56 -6.37 -10.17 -7.38
CA THR A 56 -7.42 -9.77 -8.33
C THR A 56 -8.39 -8.70 -7.80
N PRO A 57 -8.86 -8.75 -6.53
CA PRO A 57 -9.72 -7.70 -5.99
C PRO A 57 -9.06 -6.32 -5.99
N ALA A 58 -7.79 -6.21 -5.57
CA ALA A 58 -7.09 -4.94 -5.52
C ALA A 58 -6.80 -4.39 -6.93
N LEU A 59 -6.45 -5.27 -7.88
CA LEU A 59 -6.25 -4.90 -9.28
C LEU A 59 -7.52 -4.37 -9.91
N ARG A 60 -8.66 -5.03 -9.67
CA ARG A 60 -9.96 -4.53 -10.17
C ARG A 60 -10.28 -3.14 -9.63
N ILE A 61 -9.96 -2.87 -8.37
CA ILE A 61 -10.13 -1.53 -7.80
C ILE A 61 -9.21 -0.53 -8.50
N ALA A 62 -7.92 -0.84 -8.63
CA ALA A 62 -6.96 0.02 -9.31
C ALA A 62 -7.36 0.32 -10.76
N HIS A 63 -7.74 -0.70 -11.52
CA HIS A 63 -8.22 -0.57 -12.89
C HIS A 63 -9.49 0.28 -12.97
N SER A 64 -10.45 0.07 -12.06
CA SER A 64 -11.69 0.85 -12.06
C SER A 64 -11.47 2.35 -11.82
N VAL A 65 -10.39 2.72 -11.12
CA VAL A 65 -10.01 4.12 -10.89
C VAL A 65 -9.36 4.72 -12.13
N ILE A 66 -8.55 3.93 -12.85
CA ILE A 66 -7.84 4.37 -14.06
C ILE A 66 -8.78 4.46 -15.27
N GLU A 67 -9.59 3.42 -15.50
CA GLU A 67 -10.45 3.29 -16.69
C GLU A 67 -11.62 4.27 -16.70
N GLN A 68 -12.12 4.69 -15.53
CA GLN A 68 -13.26 5.60 -15.47
C GLN A 68 -12.87 7.09 -15.57
N GLY A 69 -11.58 7.43 -15.73
CA GLY A 69 -11.13 8.83 -15.82
C GLY A 69 -11.57 9.69 -14.64
N ARG A 70 -11.89 9.07 -13.50
CA ARG A 70 -12.48 9.76 -12.35
C ARG A 70 -11.38 10.45 -11.56
N SER A 71 -11.43 11.78 -11.53
CA SER A 71 -10.81 12.58 -10.48
C SER A 71 -11.25 12.03 -9.12
N GLN A 72 -10.25 11.64 -8.33
CA GLN A 72 -10.29 11.03 -7.01
C GLN A 72 -11.48 11.51 -6.15
N SER A 73 -12.61 10.79 -6.21
CA SER A 73 -13.77 11.00 -5.33
C SER A 73 -13.84 9.96 -4.21
N TYR A 74 -12.73 9.28 -3.91
CA TYR A 74 -12.60 8.46 -2.71
C TYR A 74 -12.40 9.36 -1.48
N ILE A 75 -13.48 9.99 -1.02
CA ILE A 75 -13.54 10.56 0.33
C ILE A 75 -13.50 9.39 1.31
N SER A 76 -12.30 8.93 1.67
CA SER A 76 -12.12 8.22 2.93
C SER A 76 -12.11 9.26 4.06
N ARG A 77 -13.28 9.81 4.37
CA ARG A 77 -13.55 10.30 5.73
C ARG A 77 -13.44 9.07 6.61
N GLY A 78 -12.26 8.85 7.20
CA GLY A 78 -12.14 7.95 8.33
C GLY A 78 -13.19 8.38 9.35
N ALA A 79 -14.12 7.50 9.66
CA ALA A 79 -15.10 7.75 10.70
C ALA A 79 -14.34 8.12 11.98
N HIS A 80 -14.53 9.36 12.43
CA HIS A 80 -14.30 9.72 13.82
C HIS A 80 -15.34 8.95 14.64
N SER A 81 -14.86 8.03 15.46
CA SER A 81 -15.56 7.50 16.63
C SER A 81 -14.52 7.14 17.68
#